data_AF-A0A6P8TKI5-F1
#
_entry.id   AF-A0A6P8TKI5-F1
#
_cell.length_a   1.000
_cell.length_b   1.000
_cell.length_c   1.000
_cell.angle_alpha   90.00
_cell.angle_beta   90.00
_cell.angle_gamma   90.00
#
_symmetry.space_group_name_H-M   'P 1'
#
loop_
_entity.id
_entity.type
_entity.pdbx_description
1 polymer ?
#
loop_
_entity_poly.entity_id
_entity_poly.type
_entity_poly.pdbx_seq_one_letter_code
_entity_poly.pdbx_strand_id
1 'polypeptide(L)'
;MLAVFVVLGCVSFLAQGLCCRPKEYSTRAEQCCPMCSEGTIVQRDCTSHSGTRCSRCKNGTFMNHPNGLDKCFTCTSCDSGAQEPRQR
;
A
#
# COMPACT_ATOMS: atom_id res chain seq x y z
N MET A 1 7.18 3.60 39.60
CA MET A 1 5.80 4.02 39.27
C MET A 1 5.73 4.99 38.08
N LEU A 2 6.59 6.00 37.97
CA LEU A 2 6.64 6.91 36.80
C LEU A 2 6.86 6.20 35.43
N ALA A 3 7.69 5.15 35.39
CA ALA A 3 7.89 4.35 34.18
C ALA A 3 6.62 3.61 33.71
N VAL A 4 5.74 3.22 34.64
CA VAL A 4 4.47 2.55 34.31
C VAL A 4 3.51 3.55 33.68
N PHE A 5 3.44 4.79 34.17
CA PHE A 5 2.63 5.85 33.55
C PHE A 5 3.16 6.29 32.18
N VAL A 6 4.48 6.25 31.97
CA VAL A 6 5.08 6.51 30.65
C VAL A 6 4.77 5.37 29.67
N VAL A 7 4.86 4.11 30.12
CA VAL A 7 4.49 2.95 29.29
C VAL A 7 2.99 2.92 29.03
N LEU A 8 2.13 3.17 30.03
CA LEU A 8 0.68 3.24 29.87
C LEU A 8 0.28 4.42 28.98
N GLY A 9 0.97 5.56 29.10
CA GLY A 9 0.81 6.74 28.25
C GLY A 9 1.18 6.45 26.80
N CYS A 10 2.34 5.82 26.55
CA CYS A 10 2.72 5.36 25.21
C CYS A 10 1.72 4.34 24.65
N VAL A 11 1.26 3.37 25.44
CA VAL A 11 0.30 2.34 24.97
C VAL A 11 -1.09 2.94 24.72
N SER A 12 -1.48 3.99 25.46
CA SER A 12 -2.78 4.66 25.30
C SER A 12 -2.77 5.68 24.14
N PHE A 13 -1.66 6.40 23.92
CA PHE A 13 -1.52 7.38 22.83
C PHE A 13 -1.17 6.75 21.48
N LEU A 14 -0.51 5.59 21.44
CA LEU A 14 -0.16 4.90 20.19
C LEU A 14 -1.33 4.13 19.55
N ALA A 15 -2.45 3.97 20.27
CA ALA A 15 -3.57 3.14 19.84
C ALA A 15 -4.60 3.86 18.95
N GLN A 16 -4.48 5.18 18.77
CA GLN A 16 -5.43 5.97 17.99
C GLN A 16 -4.70 6.66 16.83
N GLY A 17 -4.67 6.00 15.66
CA GLY A 17 -4.46 6.67 14.37
C GLY A 17 -3.26 6.26 13.52
N LEU A 18 -2.19 5.68 14.08
CA LEU A 18 -0.98 5.39 13.29
C LEU A 18 -0.84 3.94 12.76
N CYS A 19 -1.52 2.97 13.36
CA CYS A 19 -1.35 1.55 12.98
C CYS A 19 -2.64 0.98 12.38
N CYS A 20 -2.76 1.04 11.06
CA CYS A 20 -3.84 0.35 10.35
C CYS A 20 -3.72 -1.18 10.45
N ARG A 21 -4.83 -1.90 10.23
CA ARG A 21 -4.81 -3.37 10.27
C ARG A 21 -3.93 -3.91 9.13
N PRO A 22 -3.49 -5.18 9.22
CA PRO A 22 -2.89 -5.84 8.07
C PRO A 22 -3.80 -5.71 6.85
N LYS A 23 -3.22 -5.36 5.69
CA LYS A 23 -3.92 -5.08 4.42
C LYS A 23 -4.72 -3.76 4.39
N GLU A 24 -4.43 -2.84 5.30
CA GLU A 24 -4.93 -1.47 5.26
C GLU A 24 -3.77 -0.46 5.19
N TYR A 25 -4.03 0.72 4.63
CA TYR A 25 -3.10 1.84 4.58
C TYR A 25 -3.72 3.07 5.24
N SER A 26 -2.89 3.96 5.77
CA SER A 26 -3.33 5.22 6.37
C SER A 26 -3.44 6.32 5.31
N THR A 27 -4.57 7.02 5.32
CA THR A 27 -4.80 8.20 4.48
C THR A 27 -4.31 9.48 5.17
N ARG A 28 -4.30 10.59 4.43
CA ARG A 28 -3.96 11.91 4.99
C ARG A 28 -4.95 12.38 6.08
N ALA A 29 -6.15 11.82 6.11
CA ALA A 29 -7.16 12.09 7.11
C ALA A 29 -7.05 11.15 8.33
N GLU A 30 -5.94 10.42 8.46
CA GLU A 30 -5.71 9.41 9.52
C GLU A 30 -6.78 8.30 9.56
N GLN A 31 -7.50 8.11 8.44
CA GLN A 31 -8.43 7.01 8.25
C GLN A 31 -7.69 5.83 7.61
N CYS A 32 -7.92 4.63 8.14
CA CYS A 32 -7.46 3.38 7.55
C CYS A 32 -8.38 2.93 6.42
N CYS A 33 -7.79 2.61 5.27
CA CYS A 33 -8.48 2.15 4.07
C CYS A 33 -7.95 0.80 3.61
N PRO A 34 -8.79 -0.07 3.03
CA PRO A 34 -8.35 -1.36 2.50
C PRO A 34 -7.38 -1.14 1.32
N MET A 35 -6.30 -1.92 1.27
CA MET A 35 -5.33 -1.87 0.18
C MET A 35 -5.92 -2.29 -1.17
N CYS A 36 -5.34 -1.77 -2.24
CA CYS A 36 -5.55 -2.26 -3.60
C CYS A 36 -4.83 -3.59 -3.82
N SER A 37 -5.35 -4.43 -4.73
CA SER A 37 -4.75 -5.72 -5.07
C SER A 37 -3.51 -5.57 -5.94
N GLU A 38 -2.79 -6.68 -6.13
CA GLU A 38 -1.72 -6.79 -7.13
C GLU A 38 -2.18 -6.27 -8.51
N GLY A 39 -1.27 -5.61 -9.23
CA GLY A 39 -1.52 -4.99 -10.53
C GLY A 39 -2.34 -3.70 -10.49
N THR A 40 -2.71 -3.20 -9.30
CA THR A 40 -3.53 -1.99 -9.15
C THR A 40 -2.97 -1.03 -8.09
N ILE A 41 -3.35 0.24 -8.21
CA ILE A 41 -2.96 1.36 -7.33
C ILE A 41 -4.20 2.15 -6.90
N VAL A 42 -4.08 2.92 -5.82
CA VAL A 42 -5.12 3.80 -5.31
C VAL A 42 -5.39 4.92 -6.32
N GLN A 43 -6.61 4.95 -6.85
CA GLN A 43 -7.12 6.07 -7.64
C GLN A 43 -7.88 7.07 -6.76
N ARG A 44 -8.59 6.56 -5.74
CA ARG A 44 -9.29 7.35 -4.73
C ARG A 44 -9.32 6.59 -3.42
N ASP A 45 -9.07 7.31 -2.33
CA ASP A 45 -9.22 6.77 -0.98
C ASP A 45 -10.63 6.27 -0.71
N CYS A 46 -10.74 5.36 0.26
CA CYS A 46 -12.02 4.93 0.79
C CYS A 46 -12.75 6.09 1.47
N THR A 47 -14.06 5.93 1.66
CA THR A 47 -14.89 6.83 2.48
C THR A 47 -15.57 6.00 3.56
N SER A 48 -16.32 6.63 4.47
CA SER A 48 -17.12 5.92 5.48
C SER A 48 -18.13 4.93 4.89
N HIS A 49 -18.51 5.09 3.61
CA HIS A 49 -19.54 4.28 2.95
C HIS A 49 -19.03 3.51 1.71
N SER A 50 -17.77 3.71 1.30
CA SER A 50 -17.22 3.08 0.09
C SER A 50 -15.79 2.61 0.31
N GLY A 51 -15.43 1.45 -0.23
CA GLY A 51 -14.05 0.98 -0.23
C GLY A 51 -13.12 1.84 -1.10
N THR A 52 -11.83 1.51 -1.06
CA THR A 52 -10.79 2.14 -1.88
C THR A 52 -11.06 1.91 -3.35
N ARG A 53 -10.98 2.96 -4.17
CA ARG A 53 -11.11 2.82 -5.62
C ARG A 53 -9.74 2.59 -6.24
N CYS A 54 -9.57 1.43 -6.85
CA CYS A 54 -8.30 1.02 -7.44
C CYS A 54 -8.30 1.17 -8.97
N SER A 55 -7.16 1.49 -9.55
CA SER A 55 -6.93 1.52 -11.00
C SER A 55 -5.78 0.61 -11.40
N ARG A 56 -5.91 -0.07 -12.55
CA ARG A 56 -4.86 -0.95 -13.09
C ARG A 56 -3.61 -0.15 -13.50
N CYS A 57 -2.45 -0.76 -13.27
CA CYS A 57 -1.19 -0.29 -13.85
C CYS A 57 -1.26 -0.30 -15.38
N LYS A 58 -0.59 0.67 -16.01
CA LYS A 58 -0.48 0.76 -17.47
C LYS A 58 0.66 -0.15 -17.96
N ASN A 59 0.65 -0.49 -19.25
CA ASN A 59 1.76 -1.21 -19.86
C ASN A 59 3.09 -0.51 -19.59
N GLY A 60 4.13 -1.28 -19.27
CA GLY A 60 5.43 -0.76 -18.84
C GLY A 60 5.53 -0.37 -17.37
N THR A 61 4.47 -0.60 -16.58
CA THR A 61 4.48 -0.40 -15.12
C THR A 61 3.87 -1.61 -14.40
N PHE A 62 4.23 -1.81 -13.13
CA PHE A 62 3.80 -2.96 -12.34
C PHE A 62 3.57 -2.63 -10.87
N MET A 63 2.85 -3.51 -10.19
CA MET A 63 2.65 -3.52 -8.75
C MET A 63 2.50 -4.98 -8.32
N ASN A 64 3.50 -5.53 -7.64
CA ASN A 64 3.60 -6.97 -7.35
C ASN A 64 3.07 -7.37 -5.97
N HIS A 65 2.39 -6.46 -5.27
CA HIS A 65 1.84 -6.71 -3.94
C HIS A 65 0.61 -5.84 -3.65
N PRO A 66 -0.25 -6.23 -2.70
CA PRO A 66 -1.29 -5.35 -2.18
C PRO A 66 -0.68 -4.09 -1.57
N ASN A 67 -1.24 -2.92 -1.87
CA ASN A 67 -0.61 -1.63 -1.57
C ASN A 67 -1.62 -0.50 -1.32
N GLY A 68 -1.13 0.61 -0.76
CA GLY A 68 -1.83 1.89 -0.63
C GLY A 68 -1.16 3.02 -1.43
N LEU A 69 -0.46 2.69 -2.52
CA LEU A 69 0.29 3.65 -3.34
C LEU A 69 -0.61 4.22 -4.43
N ASP A 70 -0.32 5.45 -4.86
CA ASP A 70 -1.02 6.15 -5.94
C ASP A 70 -0.32 6.04 -7.30
N LYS A 71 0.81 5.30 -7.36
CA LYS A 71 1.65 5.13 -8.55
C LYS A 71 2.22 3.72 -8.64
N CYS A 72 2.25 3.20 -9.85
CA CYS A 72 2.88 1.92 -10.16
C CYS A 72 4.41 2.11 -10.32
N PHE A 73 5.16 1.04 -10.13
CA PHE A 73 6.60 1.01 -10.41
C PHE A 73 6.84 0.86 -11.90
N THR A 74 7.88 1.50 -12.44
CA THR A 74 8.26 1.35 -13.85
C THR A 74 8.97 0.01 -14.06
N CYS A 75 8.60 -0.72 -15.10
CA CYS A 75 9.36 -1.89 -15.53
C CYS A 75 10.73 -1.45 -16.07
N THR A 76 11.80 -2.02 -15.57
CA THR A 76 13.13 -1.84 -16.17
C THR A 76 13.26 -2.79 -17.36
N SER A 77 13.67 -2.28 -18.52
CA SER A 77 14.06 -3.14 -19.62
C SER A 77 15.31 -3.93 -19.23
N CYS A 78 15.26 -5.24 -19.40
CA CYS A 78 16.49 -6.03 -19.40
C CYS A 78 17.22 -5.72 -20.71
N ASP A 79 18.39 -5.08 -20.65
CA ASP A 79 19.26 -4.96 -21.83
C ASP A 79 19.63 -6.37 -22.28
N SER A 80 19.02 -6.79 -23.38
CA SER A 80 19.16 -8.12 -23.95
C SER A 80 20.53 -8.28 -24.60
N GLY A 81 21.55 -8.52 -23.77
CA GLY A 81 22.76 -9.27 -24.14
C GLY A 81 22.60 -10.79 -23.99
N ALA A 82 21.44 -11.26 -23.53
CA ALA A 82 21.11 -12.68 -23.43
C ALA A 82 19.93 -12.99 -24.37
N GLN A 83 20.20 -13.86 -25.34
CA GLN A 83 19.23 -14.36 -26.31
C GLN A 83 18.08 -15.05 -25.58
N GLU A 84 16.85 -14.63 -25.89
CA GLU A 84 15.64 -15.37 -25.53
C GLU A 84 15.66 -16.74 -26.22
N PRO A 85 15.45 -17.87 -25.50
CA PRO A 85 15.17 -19.13 -26.19
C PRO A 85 13.76 -19.04 -26.78
N ARG A 86 13.70 -19.03 -28.12
CA ARG A 86 12.49 -19.26 -28.91
C ARG A 86 11.70 -20.42 -28.31
N GLN A 87 10.52 -20.15 -27.73
CA GLN A 87 9.62 -21.22 -27.32
C GLN A 87 8.96 -21.83 -28.58
N ARG A 88 9.05 -23.15 -28.64
CA ARG A 88 8.54 -24.04 -29.69
C ARG A 88 7.05 -24.29 -29.50
#